data_AF-A0A6B3N586-F1
#
_entry.id   AF-A0A6B3N586-F1
#
_cell.length_a   1.000
_cell.length_b   1.000
_cell.length_c   1.000
_cell.angle_alpha   90.00
_cell.angle_beta   90.00
_cell.angle_gamma   90.00
#
_symmetry.space_group_name_H-M   'P 1'
#
loop_
_entity.id
_entity.type
_entity.pdbx_description
1 polymer ?
#
loop_
_entity_poly.entity_id
_entity_poly.type
_entity_poly.pdbx_seq_one_letter_code
_entity_poly.pdbx_strand_id
1 'polypeptide(L)'
;MTDSALRLKNPSVTLYAFHLCQDLSQELEKLRPDADQLWQHCANLSQPLGIPDLKSLPEKIPSPPSQKAITSHYVDLLPGNTPLKYTAALQLAGSPLTVHVYPVKIHDTYALDLTLFCQNTVAASQFSHFNPQGCLLASNIQASLGQTLVLYGEPVGTPEEDRKLADACVDGFFQGTDQKP
;
A
#
# COMPACT_ATOMS: atom_id res chain seq x y z
N MET A 1 -32.30 19.28 -8.41
CA MET A 1 -31.48 18.23 -9.03
C MET A 1 -30.50 17.78 -7.98
N THR A 2 -30.74 16.62 -7.38
CA THR A 2 -29.83 16.04 -6.38
C THR A 2 -28.55 15.65 -7.10
N ASP A 3 -27.45 16.32 -6.76
CA ASP A 3 -26.11 15.92 -7.12
C ASP A 3 -25.90 14.48 -6.62
N SER A 4 -26.13 13.50 -7.50
CA SER A 4 -25.89 12.10 -7.20
C SER A 4 -24.39 11.93 -7.19
N ALA A 5 -23.79 12.18 -6.02
CA ALA A 5 -22.37 11.98 -5.82
C ALA A 5 -21.98 10.60 -6.35
N LEU A 6 -21.03 10.57 -7.29
CA LEU A 6 -20.42 9.36 -7.82
C LEU A 6 -19.89 8.55 -6.63
N ARG A 7 -20.37 7.31 -6.50
CA ARG A 7 -20.24 6.52 -5.27
C ARG A 7 -19.84 5.09 -5.57
N LEU A 8 -19.19 4.49 -4.59
CA LEU A 8 -18.79 3.09 -4.64
C LEU A 8 -18.84 2.44 -3.26
N LYS A 9 -19.17 1.15 -3.25
CA LYS A 9 -19.14 0.28 -2.07
C LYS A 9 -17.80 -0.43 -1.98
N ASN A 10 -17.44 -0.81 -0.75
CA ASN A 10 -16.27 -1.63 -0.46
C ASN A 10 -14.97 -1.12 -1.12
N PRO A 11 -14.68 0.20 -1.10
CA PRO A 11 -13.46 0.72 -1.71
C PRO A 11 -12.21 0.15 -1.06
N SER A 12 -11.19 -0.11 -1.88
CA SER A 12 -9.82 -0.33 -1.43
C SER A 12 -8.79 0.37 -2.30
N VAL A 13 -7.67 0.70 -1.67
CA VAL A 13 -6.44 1.09 -2.36
C VAL A 13 -5.34 0.13 -1.96
N THR A 14 -4.73 -0.53 -2.95
CA THR A 14 -3.58 -1.41 -2.74
C THR A 14 -2.34 -0.81 -3.37
N LEU A 15 -1.28 -0.66 -2.56
CA LEU A 15 0.07 -0.36 -2.99
C LEU A 15 0.84 -1.67 -3.13
N TYR A 16 1.28 -1.95 -4.35
CA TYR A 16 2.32 -2.93 -4.63
C TYR A 16 3.64 -2.20 -4.81
N ALA A 17 4.63 -2.46 -3.96
CA ALA A 17 5.94 -1.82 -4.06
C ALA A 17 7.04 -2.88 -4.16
N PHE A 18 8.02 -2.64 -5.05
CA PHE A 18 9.08 -3.58 -5.37
C PHE A 18 10.45 -2.93 -5.14
N HIS A 19 11.25 -3.50 -4.25
CA HIS A 19 12.54 -2.97 -3.86
C HIS A 19 13.62 -4.04 -3.98
N LEU A 20 14.70 -3.75 -4.68
CA LEU A 20 15.80 -4.68 -4.86
C LEU A 20 16.54 -4.83 -3.53
N CYS A 21 16.55 -6.03 -2.97
CA CYS A 21 17.20 -6.29 -1.68
C CYS A 21 18.55 -7.01 -1.83
N GLN A 22 18.80 -7.66 -2.97
CA GLN A 22 20.07 -8.32 -3.28
C GLN A 22 20.54 -7.95 -4.67
N ASP A 23 21.85 -7.81 -4.84
CA ASP A 23 22.49 -7.56 -6.13
C ASP A 23 23.18 -8.86 -6.58
N LEU A 24 22.80 -9.38 -7.74
CA LEU A 24 23.35 -10.63 -8.29
C LEU A 24 24.84 -10.51 -8.66
N SER A 25 25.38 -9.29 -8.77
CA SER A 25 26.81 -9.04 -9.00
C SER A 25 27.65 -9.09 -7.72
N GLN A 26 27.01 -9.08 -6.54
CA GLN A 26 27.67 -9.18 -5.25
C GLN A 26 27.72 -10.61 -4.74
N GLU A 27 28.41 -10.80 -3.60
CA GLU A 27 28.44 -12.08 -2.91
C GLU A 27 27.03 -12.62 -2.70
N LEU A 28 26.85 -13.91 -2.99
CA LEU A 28 25.62 -14.65 -2.73
C LEU A 28 25.17 -14.37 -1.29
N GLU A 29 23.88 -14.13 -1.09
CA GLU A 29 23.26 -13.84 0.22
C GLU A 29 23.50 -12.44 0.79
N LYS A 30 24.33 -11.60 0.18
CA LYS A 30 24.56 -10.24 0.68
C LYS A 30 23.38 -9.32 0.36
N LEU A 31 22.77 -8.75 1.39
CA LEU A 31 21.77 -7.69 1.24
C LEU A 31 22.44 -6.39 0.80
N ARG A 32 21.74 -5.62 -0.02
CA ARG A 32 22.13 -4.24 -0.32
C ARG A 32 22.07 -3.38 0.95
N PRO A 33 22.91 -2.33 1.07
CA PRO A 33 22.88 -1.42 2.21
C PRO A 33 21.52 -0.73 2.43
N ASP A 34 20.72 -0.61 1.38
CA ASP A 34 19.41 0.02 1.37
C ASP A 34 18.23 -0.98 1.41
N ALA A 35 18.49 -2.29 1.52
CA ALA A 35 17.46 -3.33 1.41
C ALA A 35 16.26 -3.12 2.35
N ASP A 36 16.50 -2.59 3.55
CA ASP A 36 15.46 -2.37 4.56
C ASP A 36 14.69 -1.04 4.37
N GLN A 37 15.08 -0.19 3.42
CA GLN A 37 14.45 1.12 3.21
C GLN A 37 12.96 1.01 2.92
N LEU A 38 12.53 -0.01 2.16
CA LEU A 38 11.11 -0.23 1.88
C LEU A 38 10.30 -0.37 3.18
N TRP A 39 10.84 -1.10 4.17
CA TRP A 39 10.19 -1.32 5.46
C TRP A 39 10.18 -0.05 6.31
N GLN A 40 11.28 0.72 6.29
CA GLN A 40 11.37 2.00 6.98
C GLN A 40 10.37 3.03 6.40
N HIS A 41 10.27 3.13 5.07
CA HIS A 41 9.31 4.00 4.42
C HIS A 41 7.86 3.57 4.70
N CYS A 42 7.59 2.26 4.72
CA CYS A 42 6.28 1.76 5.14
C CYS A 42 5.97 2.08 6.61
N ALA A 43 6.97 2.03 7.51
CA ALA A 43 6.80 2.43 8.91
C ALA A 43 6.45 3.93 9.06
N ASN A 44 6.97 4.78 8.17
CA ASN A 44 6.66 6.21 8.15
C ASN A 44 5.19 6.51 7.82
N LEU A 45 4.47 5.57 7.17
CA LEU A 45 3.02 5.69 6.93
C LEU A 45 2.20 5.71 8.23
N SER A 46 2.79 5.30 9.36
CA SER A 46 2.16 5.35 10.68
C SER A 46 1.57 6.72 11.02
N GLN A 47 2.26 7.81 10.65
CA GLN A 47 1.83 9.16 10.98
C GLN A 47 0.68 9.66 10.08
N PRO A 48 0.80 9.69 8.74
CA PRO A 48 -0.28 10.18 7.87
C PRO A 48 -1.54 9.29 7.92
N LEU A 49 -1.40 7.98 8.16
CA LEU A 49 -2.55 7.08 8.30
C LEU A 49 -3.10 7.02 9.74
N GLY A 50 -2.41 7.58 10.73
CA GLY A 50 -2.79 7.49 12.13
C GLY A 50 -2.81 6.06 12.65
N ILE A 51 -1.75 5.28 12.35
CA ILE A 51 -1.55 3.89 12.79
C ILE A 51 -0.21 3.80 13.55
N PRO A 52 -0.16 4.14 14.85
CA PRO A 52 1.09 4.15 15.61
C PRO A 52 1.84 2.80 15.58
N ASP A 53 1.10 1.69 15.65
CA ASP A 53 1.65 0.34 15.66
C ASP A 53 2.40 -0.03 14.37
N LEU A 54 2.13 0.67 13.26
CA LEU A 54 2.82 0.45 11.99
C LEU A 54 4.31 0.82 12.06
N LYS A 55 4.72 1.67 13.02
CA LYS A 55 6.15 2.00 13.26
C LYS A 55 7.00 0.77 13.56
N SER A 56 6.41 -0.23 14.20
CA SER A 56 7.08 -1.49 14.56
C SER A 56 7.20 -2.48 13.40
N LEU A 57 6.73 -2.13 12.19
CA LEU A 57 6.79 -3.04 11.04
C LEU A 57 8.20 -3.60 10.78
N PRO A 58 9.29 -2.80 10.77
CA PRO A 58 10.63 -3.35 10.52
C PRO A 58 11.07 -4.38 11.56
N GLU A 59 10.59 -4.28 12.80
CA GLU A 59 10.89 -5.24 13.88
C GLU A 59 10.09 -6.55 13.73
N LYS A 60 8.91 -6.48 13.10
CA LYS A 60 8.04 -7.63 12.83
C LYS A 60 8.48 -8.44 11.61
N ILE A 61 9.29 -7.84 10.74
CA ILE A 61 9.91 -8.50 9.61
C ILE A 61 11.20 -9.13 10.15
N PRO A 62 11.23 -10.45 10.41
CA PRO A 62 12.46 -11.16 10.75
C PRO A 62 13.60 -10.71 9.82
N SER A 63 14.62 -10.08 10.41
CA SER A 63 15.92 -9.94 9.75
C SER A 63 16.31 -11.35 9.29
N PRO A 64 16.64 -11.56 8.00
CA PRO A 64 16.86 -12.92 7.52
C PRO A 64 17.95 -13.55 8.39
N PRO A 65 17.64 -14.57 9.20
CA PRO A 65 18.61 -15.20 10.07
C PRO A 65 19.56 -15.97 9.19
N SER A 66 20.64 -15.35 8.69
CA SER A 66 21.65 -15.99 7.85
C SER A 66 21.01 -17.00 6.89
N GLN A 67 20.04 -16.56 6.09
CA GLN A 67 19.27 -17.48 5.27
C GLN A 67 20.17 -17.96 4.15
N LYS A 68 20.62 -19.22 4.30
CA LYS A 68 21.13 -20.09 3.23
C LYS A 68 20.57 -19.65 1.88
N ALA A 69 21.48 -19.32 0.99
CA ALA A 69 21.35 -18.90 -0.39
C ALA A 69 20.06 -19.34 -1.04
N ILE A 70 19.38 -18.38 -1.68
CA ILE A 70 18.90 -18.41 -3.08
C ILE A 70 18.03 -19.63 -3.49
N THR A 71 17.68 -20.52 -2.58
CA THR A 71 17.02 -21.79 -2.93
C THR A 71 15.51 -21.65 -2.93
N SER A 72 14.94 -20.62 -2.28
CA SER A 72 13.52 -20.31 -2.37
C SER A 72 13.27 -19.07 -3.23
N HIS A 73 12.55 -19.26 -4.32
CA HIS A 73 12.12 -18.18 -5.21
C HIS A 73 11.10 -17.24 -4.56
N TYR A 74 10.43 -17.70 -3.50
CA TYR A 74 9.44 -16.96 -2.74
C TYR A 74 9.65 -17.22 -1.24
N VAL A 75 9.67 -16.16 -0.44
CA VAL A 75 9.78 -16.25 1.02
C VAL A 75 8.76 -15.32 1.65
N ASP A 76 7.87 -15.90 2.45
CA ASP A 76 7.04 -15.15 3.39
C ASP A 76 7.93 -14.50 4.44
N LEU A 77 7.83 -13.16 4.56
CA LEU A 77 8.62 -12.43 5.54
C LEU A 77 7.91 -12.28 6.88
N LEU A 78 6.67 -12.76 7.03
CA LEU A 78 5.94 -12.73 8.30
C LEU A 78 5.82 -14.14 8.90
N PRO A 79 5.90 -14.26 10.24
CA PRO A 79 5.66 -15.53 10.89
C PRO A 79 4.21 -16.00 10.67
N GLY A 80 4.04 -17.25 10.23
CA GLY A 80 2.72 -17.86 10.05
C GLY A 80 1.97 -17.40 8.79
N ASN A 81 2.65 -16.77 7.82
CA ASN A 81 2.12 -16.46 6.49
C ASN A 81 0.80 -15.68 6.50
N THR A 82 0.58 -14.87 7.53
CA THR A 82 -0.66 -14.11 7.72
C THR A 82 -0.34 -12.62 7.60
N PRO A 83 -1.09 -11.84 6.79
CA PRO A 83 -0.92 -10.40 6.72
C PRO A 83 -1.09 -9.74 8.08
N LEU A 84 -0.27 -8.73 8.36
CA LEU A 84 -0.48 -7.87 9.52
C LEU A 84 -1.72 -7.02 9.28
N LYS A 85 -2.60 -6.96 10.28
CA LYS A 85 -3.83 -6.17 10.23
C LYS A 85 -3.77 -5.02 11.23
N TYR A 86 -4.07 -3.83 10.75
CA TYR A 86 -4.16 -2.60 11.53
C TYR A 86 -5.51 -1.91 11.31
N THR A 87 -5.83 -1.01 12.22
CA THR A 87 -6.98 -0.10 12.11
C THR A 87 -6.46 1.33 12.12
N ALA A 88 -6.76 2.10 11.08
CA ALA A 88 -6.41 3.50 10.99
C ALA A 88 -7.34 4.34 11.88
N ALA A 89 -6.77 5.36 12.54
CA ALA A 89 -7.58 6.39 13.20
C ALA A 89 -8.37 7.25 12.20
N LEU A 90 -7.89 7.31 10.95
CA LEU A 90 -8.60 7.96 9.87
C LEU A 90 -9.94 7.27 9.61
N GLN A 91 -11.00 8.06 9.49
CA GLN A 91 -12.35 7.57 9.23
C GLN A 91 -12.81 7.94 7.83
N LEU A 92 -13.46 7.00 7.17
CA LEU A 92 -14.10 7.17 5.88
C LEU A 92 -15.57 6.79 5.99
N ALA A 93 -16.46 7.71 5.64
CA ALA A 93 -17.90 7.55 5.81
C ALA A 93 -18.30 7.04 7.21
N GLY A 94 -17.66 7.55 8.26
CA GLY A 94 -17.94 7.18 9.66
C GLY A 94 -17.44 5.80 10.08
N SER A 95 -16.54 5.16 9.33
CA SER A 95 -15.88 3.92 9.75
C SER A 95 -14.37 3.98 9.57
N PRO A 96 -13.60 3.33 10.46
CA PRO A 96 -12.15 3.31 10.37
C PRO A 96 -11.71 2.53 9.13
N LEU A 97 -10.57 2.92 8.55
CA LEU A 97 -9.95 2.12 7.50
C LEU A 97 -9.24 0.91 8.12
N THR A 98 -9.45 -0.26 7.53
CA THR A 98 -8.62 -1.44 7.81
C THR A 98 -7.39 -1.38 6.92
N VAL A 99 -6.20 -1.64 7.48
CA VAL A 99 -4.96 -1.71 6.71
C VAL A 99 -4.34 -3.09 6.85
N HIS A 100 -4.08 -3.74 5.72
CA HIS A 100 -3.36 -5.00 5.65
C HIS A 100 -1.96 -4.77 5.08
N VAL A 101 -0.96 -5.43 5.66
CA VAL A 101 0.44 -5.36 5.23
C VAL A 101 0.97 -6.77 5.09
N TYR A 102 1.44 -7.11 3.90
CA TYR A 102 1.98 -8.42 3.57
C TYR A 102 3.31 -8.27 2.80
N PRO A 103 4.45 -8.30 3.52
CA PRO A 103 5.77 -8.28 2.95
C PRO A 103 6.23 -9.69 2.55
N VAL A 104 6.85 -9.79 1.38
CA VAL A 104 7.43 -11.04 0.86
C VAL A 104 8.76 -10.74 0.17
N LYS A 105 9.57 -11.78 -0.01
CA LYS A 105 10.75 -11.74 -0.87
C LYS A 105 10.52 -12.66 -2.06
N ILE A 106 10.72 -12.12 -3.26
CA ILE A 106 10.65 -12.84 -4.53
C ILE A 106 12.04 -12.73 -5.17
N HIS A 107 12.76 -13.83 -5.25
CA HIS A 107 14.17 -13.87 -5.68
C HIS A 107 15.06 -12.87 -4.92
N ASP A 108 15.51 -11.81 -5.58
CA ASP A 108 16.38 -10.75 -5.10
C ASP A 108 15.62 -9.46 -4.73
N THR A 109 14.29 -9.53 -4.73
CA THR A 109 13.39 -8.39 -4.60
C THR A 109 12.50 -8.56 -3.38
N TYR A 110 12.42 -7.53 -2.54
CA TYR A 110 11.33 -7.38 -1.59
C TYR A 110 10.10 -6.83 -2.30
N ALA A 111 8.96 -7.48 -2.07
CA ALA A 111 7.66 -7.01 -2.52
C ALA A 111 6.77 -6.74 -1.30
N LEU A 112 6.04 -5.64 -1.38
CA LEU A 112 5.08 -5.21 -0.37
C LEU A 112 3.69 -5.19 -1.01
N ASP A 113 2.73 -5.89 -0.41
CA ASP A 113 1.30 -5.63 -0.58
C ASP A 113 0.81 -4.86 0.66
N LEU A 114 0.41 -3.61 0.44
CA LEU A 114 -0.25 -2.79 1.46
C LEU A 114 -1.63 -2.38 0.96
N THR A 115 -2.67 -2.88 1.62
CA THR A 115 -4.07 -2.65 1.23
C THR A 115 -4.81 -1.87 2.31
N LEU A 116 -5.34 -0.69 1.95
CA LEU A 116 -6.28 0.07 2.77
C LEU A 116 -7.71 -0.23 2.29
N PHE A 117 -8.60 -0.57 3.21
CA PHE A 117 -9.96 -1.02 2.89
C PHE A 117 -11.01 -0.35 3.79
N CYS A 118 -12.16 0.01 3.20
CA CYS A 118 -13.32 0.51 3.92
C CYS A 118 -14.57 -0.27 3.48
N GLN A 119 -15.38 -0.72 4.45
CA GLN A 119 -16.61 -1.50 4.20
C GLN A 119 -17.84 -0.65 3.83
N ASN A 120 -17.71 0.68 3.80
CA ASN A 120 -18.84 1.57 3.57
C ASN A 120 -18.96 2.03 2.11
N THR A 121 -20.12 2.61 1.80
CA THR A 121 -20.28 3.40 0.58
C THR A 121 -19.62 4.76 0.75
N VAL A 122 -18.75 5.13 -0.18
CA VAL A 122 -18.01 6.39 -0.15
C VAL A 122 -18.24 7.16 -1.45
N ALA A 123 -18.19 8.49 -1.38
CA ALA A 123 -18.15 9.31 -2.58
C ALA A 123 -16.73 9.31 -3.16
N ALA A 124 -16.60 9.41 -4.49
CA ALA A 124 -15.30 9.47 -5.18
C ALA A 124 -14.40 10.61 -4.65
N SER A 125 -14.99 11.75 -4.27
CA SER A 125 -14.25 12.87 -3.65
C SER A 125 -13.58 12.53 -2.31
N GLN A 126 -13.99 11.45 -1.65
CA GLN A 126 -13.40 11.00 -0.39
C GLN A 126 -12.17 10.09 -0.62
N PHE A 127 -11.75 9.85 -1.87
CA PHE A 127 -10.57 9.02 -2.15
C PHE A 127 -9.25 9.62 -1.64
N SER A 128 -9.19 10.92 -1.44
CA SER A 128 -8.05 11.61 -0.82
C SER A 128 -7.69 11.07 0.57
N HIS A 129 -8.67 10.51 1.29
CA HIS A 129 -8.45 9.87 2.58
C HIS A 129 -7.69 8.54 2.48
N PHE A 130 -7.65 7.88 1.32
CA PHE A 130 -6.77 6.72 1.15
C PHE A 130 -5.30 7.11 0.96
N ASN A 131 -5.02 8.39 0.68
CA ASN A 131 -3.69 8.90 0.40
C ASN A 131 -3.44 10.25 1.08
N PRO A 132 -3.60 10.34 2.41
CA PRO A 132 -3.41 11.60 3.11
C PRO A 132 -2.00 12.12 2.88
N GLN A 133 -1.88 13.39 2.47
CA GLN A 133 -0.61 14.05 2.16
C GLN A 133 0.20 13.35 1.06
N GLY A 134 -0.44 12.56 0.20
CA GLY A 134 0.24 11.82 -0.85
C GLY A 134 1.14 10.70 -0.33
N CYS A 135 0.92 10.18 0.89
CA CYS A 135 1.85 9.26 1.55
C CYS A 135 2.15 7.96 0.77
N LEU A 136 1.26 7.51 -0.13
CA LEU A 136 1.45 6.32 -0.96
C LEU A 136 2.14 6.60 -2.30
N LEU A 137 2.50 7.86 -2.59
CA LEU A 137 3.17 8.24 -3.83
C LEU A 137 4.61 7.75 -3.87
N ALA A 138 5.13 7.52 -5.08
CA ALA A 138 6.45 6.93 -5.30
C ALA A 138 7.59 7.77 -4.68
N SER A 139 7.43 9.09 -4.59
CA SER A 139 8.40 9.96 -3.91
C SER A 139 8.49 9.74 -2.40
N ASN A 140 7.48 9.14 -1.79
CA ASN A 140 7.43 8.84 -0.35
C ASN A 140 7.80 7.39 -0.05
N ILE A 141 7.36 6.44 -0.88
CA ILE A 141 7.66 5.01 -0.71
C ILE A 141 9.08 4.67 -1.21
N GLN A 142 9.51 5.29 -2.31
CA GLN A 142 10.86 5.16 -2.89
C GLN A 142 11.34 3.70 -3.07
N ALA A 143 10.43 2.83 -3.54
CA ALA A 143 10.79 1.47 -3.90
C ALA A 143 11.67 1.48 -5.16
N SER A 144 12.82 0.78 -5.12
CA SER A 144 13.87 0.96 -6.13
C SER A 144 13.51 0.41 -7.52
N LEU A 145 12.60 -0.56 -7.58
CA LEU A 145 12.10 -1.15 -8.84
C LEU A 145 10.72 -0.60 -9.24
N GLY A 146 10.20 0.36 -8.45
CA GLY A 146 8.92 1.01 -8.70
C GLY A 146 7.78 0.46 -7.86
N GLN A 147 6.58 0.95 -8.17
CA GLN A 147 5.35 0.61 -7.48
C GLN A 147 4.13 0.72 -8.40
N THR A 148 3.05 0.05 -8.01
CA THR A 148 1.74 0.10 -8.65
C THR A 148 0.68 0.40 -7.59
N LEU A 149 -0.24 1.31 -7.92
CA LEU A 149 -1.43 1.58 -7.11
C LEU A 149 -2.65 1.00 -7.81
N VAL A 150 -3.44 0.22 -7.08
CA VAL A 150 -4.70 -0.35 -7.55
C VAL A 150 -5.85 0.23 -6.73
N LEU A 151 -6.73 0.96 -7.39
CA LEU A 151 -7.97 1.46 -6.81
C LEU A 151 -9.08 0.49 -7.21
N TYR A 152 -9.78 -0.04 -6.21
CA TYR A 152 -10.90 -0.95 -6.39
C TYR A 152 -12.14 -0.44 -5.66
N GLY A 153 -13.31 -0.77 -6.18
CA GLY A 153 -14.59 -0.58 -5.53
C GLY A 153 -15.74 -1.02 -6.42
N GLU A 154 -16.89 -1.28 -5.79
CA GLU A 154 -18.10 -1.68 -6.48
C GLU A 154 -18.93 -0.43 -6.83
N PRO A 155 -19.15 -0.09 -8.11
CA PRO A 155 -19.92 1.08 -8.49
C PRO A 155 -21.33 1.10 -7.90
N VAL A 156 -21.77 2.27 -7.43
CA VAL A 156 -23.17 2.53 -7.08
C VAL A 156 -23.77 3.39 -8.17
N GLY A 157 -24.61 2.80 -9.02
CA GLY A 157 -25.22 3.50 -10.14
C GLY A 157 -25.40 2.59 -11.34
N THR A 158 -25.31 3.16 -12.53
CA THR A 158 -25.40 2.41 -13.79
C THR A 158 -24.04 2.34 -14.49
N PRO A 159 -23.76 1.27 -15.28
CA PRO A 159 -22.47 1.07 -15.91
C PRO A 159 -22.01 2.22 -16.84
N GLU A 160 -22.94 3.01 -17.38
CA GLU A 160 -22.64 4.17 -18.23
C GLU A 160 -21.84 5.25 -17.50
N GLU A 161 -21.92 5.29 -16.16
CA GLU A 161 -21.18 6.23 -15.32
C GLU A 161 -19.86 5.66 -14.80
N ASP A 162 -19.56 4.38 -15.01
CA ASP A 162 -18.38 3.70 -14.43
C ASP A 162 -17.06 4.38 -14.83
N ARG A 163 -16.97 4.84 -16.09
CA ARG A 163 -15.78 5.57 -16.54
C ARG A 163 -15.62 6.89 -15.79
N LYS A 164 -16.71 7.65 -15.66
CA LYS A 164 -16.74 8.94 -14.95
C LYS A 164 -16.44 8.75 -13.46
N LEU A 165 -16.96 7.67 -12.87
CA LEU A 165 -16.68 7.27 -11.49
C LEU A 165 -15.20 6.94 -11.31
N ALA A 166 -14.62 6.12 -12.20
CA ALA A 166 -13.21 5.75 -12.14
C ALA A 166 -12.28 6.98 -12.26
N ASP A 167 -12.53 7.85 -13.24
CA ASP A 167 -11.77 9.09 -13.42
C ASP A 167 -11.88 9.99 -12.16
N ALA A 168 -13.09 10.11 -11.57
CA ALA A 168 -13.30 10.87 -10.34
C ALA A 168 -12.60 10.27 -9.11
N CYS A 169 -12.50 8.93 -9.01
CA CYS A 169 -11.76 8.27 -7.93
C CYS A 169 -10.26 8.54 -8.03
N VAL A 170 -9.71 8.51 -9.25
CA VAL A 170 -8.30 8.87 -9.50
C VAL A 170 -8.08 10.34 -9.14
N ASP A 171 -8.93 11.25 -9.62
CA ASP A 171 -8.84 12.68 -9.28
C ASP A 171 -8.90 12.92 -7.76
N GLY A 172 -9.83 12.24 -7.07
CA GLY A 172 -9.94 12.30 -5.62
C GLY A 172 -8.69 11.78 -4.91
N PHE A 173 -8.10 10.69 -5.39
CA PHE A 173 -6.90 10.08 -4.80
C PHE A 173 -5.66 10.97 -4.89
N PHE A 174 -5.51 11.72 -5.99
CA PHE A 174 -4.39 12.65 -6.21
C PHE A 174 -4.69 14.08 -5.76
N GLN A 175 -5.87 14.33 -5.19
CA GLN A 175 -6.27 15.67 -4.75
C GLN A 175 -5.28 16.23 -3.71
N GLY A 176 -4.79 17.46 -3.96
CA GLY A 176 -3.78 18.10 -3.10
C GLY A 176 -2.34 17.64 -3.35
N THR A 177 -2.10 16.96 -4.48
CA THR A 177 -0.77 16.54 -4.92
C THR A 177 -0.53 17.00 -6.37
N ASP A 178 0.68 17.46 -6.67
CA ASP A 178 1.07 17.86 -8.05
C ASP A 178 1.61 16.66 -8.87
N GLN A 179 1.50 15.44 -8.33
CA GLN A 179 2.16 14.23 -8.85
C GLN A 179 1.18 13.24 -9.51
N LYS A 180 0.14 13.75 -10.16
CA LYS A 180 -0.74 12.89 -10.97
C LYS A 180 0.07 12.33 -12.15
N PRO A 181 0.11 11.00 -12.36
CA PRO A 181 0.83 10.38 -13.47
C PRO A 181 0.24 10.73 -14.84
#